data_AF-A0A1Q5S737-F1
#
_entry.id   AF-A0A1Q5S737-F1
#
_cell.length_a   1.000
_cell.length_b   1.000
_cell.length_c   1.000
_cell.angle_alpha   90.00
_cell.angle_beta   90.00
_cell.angle_gamma   90.00
#
_symmetry.space_group_name_H-M   'P 1'
#
loop_
_entity.id
_entity.type
_entity.pdbx_description
1 polymer ?
#
loop_
_entity_poly.entity_id
_entity_poly.type
_entity_poly.pdbx_seq_one_letter_code
_entity_poly.pdbx_strand_id
1 'polypeptide(L)'
;MTPAWKKFAEWAHKAAFEPDEVAGRVVPALEETWRDEGCGEVVRAIRTILGDARQTDMFGQDKSVELEAARRHLSAGYPMRRLIVDHVIQSAASGKLGIDAVCDGVENALRDRAARGPRQVEEHYLRKQSPEAMATRVRNRMEDAVASAPIAGLARRLSGLDAATQPQSVKQQGLEDGVRLP
;
A
#
# COMPACT_ATOMS: atom_id res chain seq x y z
N MET A 1 -14.21 -2.00 -7.31
CA MET A 1 -13.68 -1.26 -6.15
C MET A 1 -13.85 -2.15 -4.94
N THR A 2 -12.78 -2.40 -4.16
CA THR A 2 -12.86 -3.28 -2.99
C THR A 2 -13.62 -2.60 -1.83
N PRO A 3 -14.08 -3.34 -0.82
CA PRO A 3 -14.80 -2.78 0.33
C PRO A 3 -14.05 -1.68 1.08
N ALA A 4 -12.75 -1.80 1.31
CA ALA A 4 -11.98 -0.77 2.02
C ALA A 4 -11.83 0.51 1.20
N TRP A 5 -11.63 0.41 -0.11
CA TRP A 5 -11.63 1.58 -1.00
C TRP A 5 -12.99 2.27 -1.06
N LYS A 6 -14.08 1.50 -1.04
CA LYS A 6 -15.44 2.05 -0.91
C LYS A 6 -15.63 2.80 0.40
N LYS A 7 -15.20 2.21 1.52
CA LYS A 7 -15.29 2.83 2.85
C LYS A 7 -14.46 4.11 2.94
N PHE A 8 -13.27 4.13 2.35
CA PHE A 8 -12.44 5.33 2.25
C PHE A 8 -13.17 6.44 1.49
N ALA A 9 -13.77 6.14 0.33
CA ALA A 9 -14.57 7.10 -0.43
C ALA A 9 -15.78 7.64 0.37
N GLU A 10 -16.49 6.76 1.08
CA GLU A 10 -17.63 7.14 1.94
C GLU A 10 -17.21 8.12 3.05
N TRP A 11 -16.03 7.92 3.64
CA TRP A 11 -15.48 8.82 4.67
C TRP A 11 -15.05 10.15 4.07
N ALA A 12 -14.39 10.13 2.92
CA ALA A 12 -14.03 11.34 2.19
C ALA A 12 -15.25 12.15 1.73
N HIS A 13 -16.38 11.49 1.43
CA HIS A 13 -17.63 12.15 1.04
C HIS A 13 -18.33 12.88 2.19
N LYS A 14 -18.26 12.34 3.40
CA LYS A 14 -18.93 12.89 4.59
C LYS A 14 -18.08 13.98 5.22
N ALA A 15 -18.65 15.18 5.34
CA ALA A 15 -17.97 16.33 5.95
C ALA A 15 -17.72 16.16 7.46
N ALA A 16 -18.45 15.24 8.11
CA ALA A 16 -18.34 14.99 9.55
C ALA A 16 -17.05 14.27 9.98
N PHE A 17 -16.29 13.71 9.04
CA PHE A 17 -14.99 13.11 9.35
C PHE A 17 -13.87 14.13 9.15
N GLU A 18 -13.00 14.20 10.16
CA GLU A 18 -11.82 15.05 10.13
C GLU A 18 -10.76 14.53 9.14
N PRO A 19 -9.85 15.38 8.64
CA PRO A 19 -8.81 14.96 7.70
C PRO A 19 -7.99 13.76 8.18
N ASP A 20 -7.62 13.70 9.45
CA ASP A 20 -6.84 12.61 10.04
C ASP A 20 -7.63 11.29 10.10
N GLU A 21 -8.94 11.37 10.35
CA GLU A 21 -9.83 10.20 10.33
C GLU A 21 -9.95 9.61 8.93
N VAL A 22 -9.99 10.48 7.92
CA VAL A 22 -10.00 10.09 6.50
C VAL A 22 -8.64 9.50 6.10
N ALA A 23 -7.53 10.10 6.54
CA ALA A 23 -6.16 9.58 6.35
C ALA A 23 -5.96 8.18 6.95
N GLY A 24 -6.58 7.92 8.11
CA GLY A 24 -6.60 6.60 8.75
C GLY A 24 -7.20 5.47 7.90
N ARG A 25 -7.84 5.78 6.75
CA ARG A 25 -8.39 4.79 5.82
C ARG A 25 -7.45 4.37 4.69
N VAL A 26 -6.35 5.09 4.47
CA VAL A 26 -5.41 4.78 3.38
C VAL A 26 -4.72 3.43 3.59
N VAL A 27 -4.12 3.22 4.76
CA VAL A 27 -3.39 1.97 5.08
C VAL A 27 -4.31 0.74 4.99
N PRO A 28 -5.51 0.71 5.63
CA PRO A 28 -6.43 -0.41 5.49
C PRO A 28 -6.82 -0.72 4.03
N ALA A 29 -6.99 0.30 3.18
CA ALA A 29 -7.33 0.10 1.77
C ALA A 29 -6.18 -0.51 0.96
N LEU A 30 -4.95 -0.10 1.25
CA LEU A 30 -3.75 -0.69 0.67
C LEU A 30 -3.53 -2.13 1.15
N GLU A 31 -3.72 -2.41 2.44
CA GLU A 31 -3.56 -3.76 3.01
C GLU A 31 -4.60 -4.76 2.50
N GLU A 32 -5.84 -4.31 2.27
CA GLU A 32 -6.85 -5.15 1.62
C GLU A 32 -6.40 -5.50 0.19
N THR A 33 -5.98 -4.52 -0.61
CA THR A 33 -5.48 -4.76 -1.97
C THR A 33 -4.26 -5.71 -1.95
N TRP A 34 -3.35 -5.51 -1.00
CA TRP A 34 -2.17 -6.35 -0.81
C TRP A 34 -2.53 -7.82 -0.52
N ARG A 35 -3.53 -8.06 0.33
CA ARG A 35 -3.99 -9.40 0.68
C ARG A 35 -4.77 -10.05 -0.45
N ASP A 36 -5.70 -9.32 -1.05
CA ASP A 36 -6.54 -9.80 -2.15
C ASP A 36 -5.70 -10.22 -3.36
N GLU A 37 -4.65 -9.45 -3.64
CA GLU A 37 -3.71 -9.77 -4.69
C GLU A 37 -2.55 -10.66 -4.20
N GLY A 38 -2.52 -11.18 -2.96
CA GLY A 38 -1.46 -12.09 -2.49
C GLY A 38 -0.02 -11.56 -2.63
N CYS A 39 0.18 -10.24 -2.50
CA CYS A 39 1.46 -9.58 -2.74
C CYS A 39 2.60 -10.05 -1.82
N GLY A 40 2.28 -10.61 -0.64
CA GLY A 40 3.26 -11.17 0.28
C GLY A 40 4.01 -12.39 -0.28
N GLU A 41 3.41 -13.16 -1.19
CA GLU A 41 4.10 -14.25 -1.89
C GLU A 41 5.12 -13.71 -2.90
N VAL A 42 4.73 -12.68 -3.65
CA VAL A 42 5.60 -12.00 -4.62
C VAL A 42 6.81 -11.38 -3.93
N VAL A 43 6.60 -10.64 -2.83
CA VAL A 43 7.72 -10.04 -2.09
C VAL A 43 8.66 -11.09 -1.52
N ARG A 44 8.14 -12.22 -1.02
CA ARG A 44 8.99 -13.35 -0.59
C ARG A 44 9.80 -13.92 -1.75
N ALA A 45 9.19 -14.13 -2.91
CA ALA A 45 9.89 -14.64 -4.09
C ALA A 45 10.97 -13.68 -4.59
N ILE A 46 10.68 -12.38 -4.66
CA ILE A 46 11.65 -11.34 -5.05
C ILE A 46 12.82 -11.30 -4.06
N ARG A 47 12.55 -11.39 -2.75
CA ARG A 47 13.60 -11.44 -1.73
C ARG A 47 14.51 -12.66 -1.91
N THR A 48 13.97 -13.80 -2.30
CA THR A 48 14.77 -14.99 -2.61
C THR A 48 15.70 -14.76 -3.80
N ILE A 49 15.19 -14.14 -4.87
CA ILE A 49 15.98 -13.81 -6.08
C ILE A 49 17.10 -12.81 -5.76
N LEU A 50 16.77 -11.72 -5.06
CA LEU A 50 17.76 -10.70 -4.72
C LEU A 50 18.75 -11.16 -3.64
N GLY A 51 18.37 -12.14 -2.82
CA GLY A 51 19.14 -12.66 -1.70
C GLY A 51 19.50 -11.59 -0.67
N ASP A 52 20.37 -11.96 0.28
CA ASP A 52 20.94 -11.01 1.22
C ASP A 52 22.06 -10.21 0.55
N ALA A 53 22.07 -8.89 0.78
CA ALA A 53 23.09 -7.98 0.22
C ALA A 53 24.54 -8.36 0.62
N ARG A 54 24.71 -9.21 1.64
CA ARG A 54 26.01 -9.69 2.14
C ARG A 54 26.60 -10.84 1.31
N GLN A 55 25.82 -11.49 0.45
CA GLN A 55 26.32 -12.51 -0.47
C GLN A 55 26.42 -11.90 -1.87
N THR A 56 27.55 -11.22 -2.11
CA THR A 56 28.00 -10.94 -3.47
C THR A 56 28.38 -12.29 -4.07
N ASP A 57 27.51 -12.82 -4.91
CA ASP A 57 27.73 -14.13 -5.54
C ASP A 57 28.99 -14.04 -6.42
N MET A 58 30.00 -14.86 -6.10
CA MET A 58 31.28 -14.89 -6.83
C MET A 58 31.12 -15.32 -8.30
N PHE A 59 29.93 -15.81 -8.69
CA PHE A 59 29.62 -16.29 -10.03
C PHE A 59 28.81 -15.32 -10.89
N GLY A 60 28.57 -14.08 -10.43
CA GLY A 60 28.07 -13.02 -11.31
C GLY A 60 26.75 -13.36 -12.03
N GLN A 61 25.87 -14.15 -11.41
CA GLN A 61 24.48 -14.23 -11.86
C GLN A 61 23.88 -12.83 -11.66
N ASP A 62 23.61 -12.13 -12.76
CA ASP A 62 22.98 -10.83 -12.71
C ASP A 62 21.55 -11.01 -12.18
N LYS A 63 21.36 -10.81 -10.88
CA LYS A 63 20.08 -10.92 -10.19
C LYS A 63 18.99 -10.06 -10.85
N SER A 64 19.39 -9.01 -11.58
CA SER A 64 18.49 -8.19 -12.39
C SER A 64 17.91 -8.98 -13.57
N VAL A 65 18.71 -9.82 -14.22
CA VAL A 65 18.27 -10.70 -15.32
C VAL A 65 17.31 -11.77 -14.80
N GLU A 66 17.61 -12.37 -13.65
CA GLU A 66 16.70 -13.36 -13.03
C GLU A 66 15.37 -12.72 -12.62
N LEU A 67 15.41 -11.51 -12.03
CA LEU A 67 14.21 -10.78 -11.66
C LEU A 67 13.37 -10.38 -12.88
N GLU A 68 14.00 -9.93 -13.97
CA GLU A 68 13.30 -9.62 -15.22
C GLU A 68 12.70 -10.87 -15.87
N ALA A 69 13.40 -12.01 -15.83
CA ALA A 69 12.88 -13.28 -16.32
C ALA A 69 11.66 -13.76 -15.51
N ALA A 70 11.65 -13.54 -14.19
CA ALA A 70 10.54 -13.86 -13.30
C ALA A 70 9.35 -12.90 -13.41
N ARG A 71 9.53 -11.72 -14.05
CA ARG A 71 8.55 -10.62 -14.05
C ARG A 71 7.14 -11.03 -14.44
N ARG A 72 7.00 -11.79 -15.54
CA ARG A 72 5.68 -12.21 -16.04
C ARG A 72 4.98 -13.16 -15.08
N HIS A 73 5.71 -14.15 -14.56
CA HIS A 73 5.17 -15.13 -13.62
C HIS A 73 4.75 -14.48 -12.29
N LEU A 74 5.58 -13.56 -11.76
CA LEU A 74 5.31 -12.91 -10.48
C LEU A 74 4.13 -11.92 -10.54
N SER A 75 3.84 -11.34 -11.71
CA SER A 75 2.85 -10.26 -11.85
C SER A 75 1.54 -10.64 -12.53
N ALA A 76 1.42 -11.86 -13.06
CA ALA A 76 0.32 -12.26 -13.93
C ALA A 76 -1.06 -12.05 -13.29
N GLY A 77 -1.90 -11.22 -13.92
CA GLY A 77 -3.31 -11.02 -13.54
C GLY A 77 -3.56 -10.04 -12.39
N TYR A 78 -2.52 -9.49 -11.76
CA TYR A 78 -2.64 -8.70 -10.52
C TYR A 78 -1.91 -7.34 -10.63
N PRO A 79 -2.66 -6.22 -10.73
CA PRO A 79 -2.08 -4.89 -10.92
C PRO A 79 -1.07 -4.45 -9.85
N MET A 80 -1.33 -4.74 -8.58
CA MET A 80 -0.45 -4.41 -7.46
C MET A 80 0.83 -5.25 -7.52
N ARG A 81 0.73 -6.55 -7.85
CA ARG A 81 1.93 -7.39 -8.05
C ARG A 81 2.82 -6.83 -9.15
N ARG A 82 2.22 -6.38 -10.26
CA ARG A 82 2.95 -5.76 -11.36
C ARG A 82 3.68 -4.49 -10.92
N LEU A 83 3.00 -3.59 -10.19
CA LEU A 83 3.65 -2.39 -9.65
C LEU A 83 4.84 -2.73 -8.76
N ILE A 84 4.70 -3.71 -7.87
CA ILE A 84 5.78 -4.16 -6.99
C ILE A 84 6.98 -4.64 -7.82
N VAL A 85 6.77 -5.55 -8.76
CA VAL A 85 7.85 -6.10 -9.58
C VAL A 85 8.54 -5.01 -10.40
N ASP A 86 7.76 -4.15 -11.07
CA ASP A 86 8.28 -3.07 -11.91
C ASP A 86 9.14 -2.08 -11.10
N HIS A 87 8.65 -1.67 -9.93
CA HIS A 87 9.38 -0.75 -9.05
C HIS A 87 10.60 -1.38 -8.36
N VAL A 88 10.56 -2.67 -8.04
CA VAL A 88 11.76 -3.35 -7.50
C VAL A 88 12.83 -3.51 -8.57
N ILE A 89 12.47 -3.84 -9.82
CA ILE A 89 13.42 -3.87 -10.94
C ILE A 89 14.08 -2.50 -11.12
N GLN A 90 13.28 -1.42 -11.11
CA GLN A 90 13.80 -0.06 -11.19
C GLN A 90 14.74 0.28 -10.01
N SER A 91 14.36 -0.14 -8.80
CA SER A 91 15.17 0.08 -7.59
C SER A 91 16.52 -0.64 -7.69
N ALA A 92 16.52 -1.90 -8.15
CA ALA A 92 17.74 -2.67 -8.39
C ALA A 92 18.61 -2.04 -9.49
N ALA A 93 18.02 -1.61 -10.60
CA ALA A 93 18.72 -0.92 -11.68
C ALA A 93 19.34 0.43 -11.24
N SER A 94 18.76 1.07 -10.21
CA SER A 94 19.33 2.28 -9.58
C SER A 94 20.48 2.02 -8.60
N GLY A 95 20.89 0.75 -8.43
CA GLY A 95 22.00 0.34 -7.57
C GLY A 95 21.62 -0.03 -6.14
N LYS A 96 20.32 -0.07 -5.79
CA LYS A 96 19.87 -0.61 -4.50
C LYS A 96 19.99 -2.13 -4.50
N LEU A 97 20.33 -2.72 -3.35
CA LEU A 97 20.58 -4.15 -3.22
C LEU A 97 19.68 -4.79 -2.16
N GLY A 98 19.39 -6.08 -2.33
CA GLY A 98 18.69 -6.91 -1.35
C GLY A 98 17.41 -6.27 -0.82
N ILE A 99 17.28 -6.21 0.52
CA ILE A 99 16.08 -5.70 1.19
C ILE A 99 15.80 -4.21 0.92
N ASP A 100 16.83 -3.40 0.63
CA ASP A 100 16.64 -1.97 0.36
C ASP A 100 15.96 -1.75 -0.99
N ALA A 101 16.31 -2.54 -2.01
CA ALA A 101 15.64 -2.53 -3.31
C ALA A 101 14.18 -2.98 -3.18
N VAL A 102 13.92 -3.99 -2.35
CA VAL A 102 12.56 -4.47 -2.07
C VAL A 102 11.74 -3.41 -1.35
N CYS A 103 12.27 -2.81 -0.28
CA CYS A 103 11.58 -1.81 0.51
C CYS A 103 11.21 -0.58 -0.33
N ASP A 104 12.17 -0.08 -1.12
CA ASP A 104 11.93 1.05 -2.02
C ASP A 104 10.88 0.73 -3.08
N GLY A 105 10.99 -0.45 -3.71
CA GLY A 105 10.05 -0.86 -4.74
C GLY A 105 8.63 -1.05 -4.21
N VAL A 106 8.49 -1.63 -3.01
CA VAL A 106 7.19 -1.76 -2.33
C VAL A 106 6.61 -0.39 -1.96
N GLU A 107 7.42 0.53 -1.46
CA GLU A 107 6.99 1.89 -1.12
C GLU A 107 6.44 2.62 -2.36
N ASN A 108 7.18 2.59 -3.47
CA ASN A 108 6.76 3.22 -4.72
C ASN A 108 5.50 2.56 -5.30
N ALA A 109 5.38 1.24 -5.23
CA ALA A 109 4.19 0.52 -5.65
C ALA A 109 2.95 0.89 -4.82
N LEU A 110 3.10 1.02 -3.50
CA LEU A 110 2.03 1.47 -2.60
C LEU A 110 1.61 2.91 -2.90
N ARG A 111 2.57 3.81 -3.13
CA ARG A 111 2.28 5.21 -3.53
C ARG A 111 1.52 5.27 -4.85
N ASP A 112 1.97 4.54 -5.87
CA ASP A 112 1.29 4.47 -7.17
C ASP A 112 -0.14 3.95 -7.03
N ARG A 113 -0.32 2.88 -6.25
CA ARG A 113 -1.65 2.32 -6.01
C ARG A 113 -2.54 3.29 -5.24
N ALA A 114 -1.96 4.01 -4.27
CA ALA A 114 -2.66 5.01 -3.48
C ALA A 114 -3.12 6.19 -4.34
N ALA A 115 -2.28 6.69 -5.25
CA ALA A 115 -2.59 7.77 -6.18
C ALA A 115 -3.68 7.41 -7.21
N ARG A 116 -3.80 6.13 -7.59
CA ARG A 116 -4.85 5.65 -8.52
C ARG A 116 -6.24 5.57 -7.88
N GLY A 117 -6.31 5.38 -6.56
CA GLY A 117 -7.57 5.22 -5.83
C GLY A 117 -8.52 6.42 -5.94
N PRO A 118 -8.09 7.65 -5.61
CA PRO A 118 -8.89 8.86 -5.74
C PRO A 118 -9.48 9.05 -7.14
N ARG A 119 -8.70 8.78 -8.20
CA ARG A 119 -9.15 8.87 -9.60
C ARG A 119 -10.24 7.84 -9.93
N GLN A 120 -10.08 6.60 -9.47
CA GLN A 120 -11.09 5.56 -9.65
C GLN A 120 -12.42 5.93 -8.95
N VAL A 121 -12.33 6.59 -7.78
CA VAL A 121 -13.51 7.06 -7.05
C VAL A 121 -14.17 8.23 -7.77
N GLU A 122 -13.40 9.22 -8.22
CA GLU A 122 -13.94 10.34 -9.00
C GLU A 122 -14.72 9.84 -10.22
N GLU A 123 -14.11 8.94 -10.99
CA GLU A 123 -14.76 8.31 -12.14
C GLU A 123 -16.05 7.58 -11.74
N HIS A 124 -16.07 6.90 -10.59
CA HIS A 124 -17.27 6.24 -10.09
C HIS A 124 -18.41 7.23 -9.80
N TYR A 125 -18.11 8.37 -9.17
CA TYR A 125 -19.11 9.40 -8.87
C TYR A 125 -19.64 10.07 -10.16
N LEU A 126 -18.75 10.36 -11.11
CA LEU A 126 -19.12 10.94 -12.41
C LEU A 126 -20.00 9.98 -13.22
N ARG A 127 -19.68 8.68 -13.24
CA ARG A 127 -20.52 7.64 -13.89
C ARG A 127 -21.91 7.53 -13.26
N LYS A 128 -22.04 7.85 -11.97
CA LYS A 128 -23.32 7.90 -11.25
C LYS A 128 -24.06 9.23 -11.41
N GLN A 129 -23.62 10.11 -12.30
CA GLN A 129 -24.21 11.43 -12.55
C GLN A 129 -24.25 12.31 -11.27
N SER A 130 -23.31 12.10 -10.35
CA SER A 130 -23.14 13.00 -9.22
C SER A 130 -22.61 14.36 -9.71
N PRO A 131 -22.90 15.48 -9.02
CA PRO A 131 -22.35 16.78 -9.38
C PRO A 131 -20.82 16.73 -9.45
N GLU A 132 -20.23 17.31 -10.49
CA GLU A 132 -18.77 17.30 -10.71
C GLU A 132 -18.01 17.87 -9.50
N ALA A 133 -18.48 19.00 -8.96
CA ALA A 133 -17.92 19.61 -7.74
C ALA A 133 -17.87 18.64 -6.55
N MET A 134 -18.85 17.73 -6.42
CA MET A 134 -18.85 16.70 -5.39
C MET A 134 -17.79 15.63 -5.67
N ALA A 135 -17.70 15.15 -6.91
CA ALA A 135 -16.69 14.17 -7.31
C ALA A 135 -15.27 14.69 -7.08
N THR A 136 -15.00 15.93 -7.52
CA THR A 136 -13.72 16.63 -7.30
C THR A 136 -13.43 16.81 -5.81
N ARG A 137 -14.41 17.21 -5.00
CA ARG A 137 -14.22 17.37 -3.54
C ARG A 137 -13.86 16.05 -2.87
N VAL A 138 -14.52 14.95 -3.24
CA VAL A 138 -14.20 13.61 -2.72
C VAL A 138 -12.79 13.22 -3.13
N ARG A 139 -12.41 13.41 -4.40
CA ARG A 139 -11.06 13.14 -4.90
C ARG A 139 -10.01 13.91 -4.10
N ASN A 140 -10.16 15.23 -3.96
CA ASN A 140 -9.20 16.08 -3.25
C ASN A 140 -9.02 15.61 -1.79
N ARG A 141 -10.12 15.36 -1.06
CA ARG A 141 -10.03 14.84 0.32
C ARG A 141 -9.31 13.50 0.40
N MET A 142 -9.47 12.63 -0.60
CA MET A 142 -8.73 11.37 -0.66
C MET A 142 -7.24 11.59 -1.02
N GLU A 143 -6.92 12.52 -1.91
CA GLU A 143 -5.53 12.85 -2.26
C GLU A 143 -4.78 13.45 -1.06
N ASP A 144 -5.41 14.36 -0.32
CA ASP A 144 -4.87 14.94 0.92
C ASP A 144 -4.58 13.84 1.96
N ALA A 145 -5.52 12.92 2.13
CA ALA A 145 -5.38 11.76 3.00
C ALA A 145 -4.23 10.83 2.56
N VAL A 146 -4.06 10.61 1.25
CA VAL A 146 -2.94 9.83 0.70
C VAL A 146 -1.61 10.53 0.97
N ALA A 147 -1.55 11.86 0.86
CA ALA A 147 -0.33 12.64 1.07
C ALA A 147 0.17 12.58 2.53
N SER A 148 -0.73 12.46 3.52
CA SER A 148 -0.37 12.36 4.94
C SER A 148 -0.21 10.91 5.45
N ALA A 149 -0.53 9.91 4.63
CA ALA A 149 -0.52 8.52 5.06
C ALA A 149 0.91 7.97 5.30
N PRO A 150 1.11 7.12 6.33
CA PRO A 150 2.42 6.55 6.67
C PRO A 150 2.81 5.38 5.75
N ILE A 151 2.82 5.60 4.43
CA ILE A 151 3.07 4.56 3.41
C ILE A 151 4.47 3.97 3.55
N ALA A 152 5.49 4.78 3.86
CA ALA A 152 6.85 4.29 4.06
C ALA A 152 6.92 3.28 5.23
N GLY A 153 6.26 3.56 6.35
CA GLY A 153 6.18 2.62 7.48
C GLY A 153 5.47 1.32 7.11
N LEU A 154 4.40 1.40 6.31
CA LEU A 154 3.73 0.22 5.78
C LEU A 154 4.66 -0.58 4.86
N ALA A 155 5.40 0.07 3.97
CA ALA A 155 6.33 -0.58 3.04
C ALA A 155 7.43 -1.36 3.76
N ARG A 156 8.04 -0.77 4.80
CA ARG A 156 9.06 -1.42 5.63
C ARG A 156 8.51 -2.69 6.29
N ARG A 157 7.30 -2.61 6.86
CA ARG A 157 6.62 -3.77 7.47
C ARG A 157 6.34 -4.87 6.44
N LEU A 158 5.78 -4.50 5.28
CA LEU A 158 5.39 -5.46 4.24
C LEU A 158 6.60 -6.09 3.52
N SER A 159 7.72 -5.38 3.47
CA SER A 159 8.99 -5.89 2.93
C SER A 159 9.70 -6.82 3.93
N GLY A 160 9.33 -6.74 5.21
CA GLY A 160 9.97 -7.48 6.31
C GLY A 160 11.29 -6.85 6.76
N LEU A 161 11.48 -5.55 6.52
CA LEU A 161 12.61 -4.77 7.05
C LEU A 161 12.42 -4.51 8.54
N ASP A 162 11.18 -4.24 8.95
CA ASP A 162 10.81 -4.14 10.36
C ASP A 162 10.22 -5.51 10.76
N ALA A 163 11.03 -6.35 11.41
CA ALA A 163 10.57 -7.63 11.95
C ALA A 163 9.35 -7.40 12.85
N ALA A 164 8.29 -8.19 12.65
CA ALA A 164 6.94 -7.96 13.16
C ALA A 164 6.88 -7.69 14.67
N THR A 165 6.78 -6.42 15.05
CA THR A 165 6.09 -6.05 16.29
C THR A 165 4.62 -5.93 15.89
N GLN A 166 3.85 -7.01 16.01
CA GLN A 166 2.40 -6.92 15.84
C GLN A 166 1.85 -5.94 16.88
N PRO A 167 1.26 -4.80 16.51
CA PRO A 167 0.49 -4.04 17.47
C PRO A 167 -0.77 -4.86 17.75
N GLN A 168 -0.87 -5.44 18.95
CA GLN A 168 -2.16 -5.89 19.43
C GLN A 168 -3.10 -4.70 19.35
N SER A 169 -4.22 -4.89 18.65
CA SER A 169 -5.33 -3.94 18.64
C SER A 169 -5.66 -3.58 20.09
N VAL A 170 -5.28 -2.37 20.51
CA VAL A 170 -5.77 -1.79 21.75
C VAL A 170 -7.23 -1.52 21.49
N LYS A 171 -8.09 -2.46 21.93
CA LYS A 171 -9.52 -2.21 22.05
C LYS A 171 -9.67 -0.91 22.84
N GLN A 172 -10.20 0.13 22.20
CA GLN A 172 -10.70 1.30 22.92
C GLN A 172 -11.84 0.81 23.83
N GLN A 173 -11.52 0.45 25.07
CA GLN A 173 -12.48 0.30 26.15
C GLN A 173 -12.83 1.70 26.64
N GLY A 174 -13.68 2.39 25.89
CA GLY A 174 -14.44 3.53 26.42
C GLY A 174 -15.84 3.03 26.73
N LEU A 175 -16.13 2.82 28.03
CA LEU A 175 -17.41 2.54 28.71
C LEU A 175 -17.02 1.71 29.96
N GLU A 176 -17.21 2.08 31.23
CA GLU A 176 -18.05 3.07 31.89
C GLU A 176 -17.40 3.52 33.21
N ASP A 177 -17.27 4.82 33.46
CA ASP A 177 -17.14 5.32 34.83
C ASP A 177 -18.54 5.64 35.35
N GLY A 178 -19.16 4.65 36.00
CA GLY A 178 -20.38 4.86 36.76
C GLY A 178 -20.15 5.82 37.93
N VAL A 179 -21.00 6.83 38.05
CA VAL A 179 -21.00 7.78 39.18
C VAL A 179 -21.23 7.03 40.49
N ARG A 180 -20.32 7.18 41.45
CA ARG A 180 -20.58 6.79 42.84
C ARG A 180 -21.47 7.85 43.49
N LEU A 181 -22.71 7.48 43.76
CA LEU A 181 -23.62 8.29 44.58
C LEU A 181 -23.36 8.04 46.08
N PRO A 182 -23.61 9.06 46.92
CA PRO A 182 -23.15 9.14 48.32
C PRO A 182 -23.80 8.14 49.28
#